data_AF-A0A6I9NIP6-F1
#
_entry.id   AF-A0A6I9NIP6-F1
#
_cell.length_a   1.000
_cell.length_b   1.000
_cell.length_c   1.000
_cell.angle_alpha   90.00
_cell.angle_beta   90.00
_cell.angle_gamma   90.00
#
_symmetry.space_group_name_H-M   'P 1'
#
loop_
_entity.id
_entity.type
_entity.pdbx_description
1 polymer ?
#
loop_
_entity_poly.entity_id
_entity_poly.type
_entity_poly.pdbx_seq_one_letter_code
_entity_poly.pdbx_strand_id
1 'polypeptide(L)'
;MVDREQLVQKARLAEQAERYDDMAAAMKSQVPTQRRAAASAKMQHRPARNHSDRIIVQISDEEHDPQGWSAKIYPGDIHSKSVTIHICSPVNSPVAQYYLFLHIETIHRNRSTFEVGTFVLLCNPWLKEDPVYMPLNAQREEYIKSDCGILFTGTPQNINERPWMFGQYEPGVLEACMKLLQVSRWHFKNKEKDYNRRADPVYLSRVICAMVNCDDDLGILMGNWSGDYKDGVSPAEWSSSADILHQWALSNCKPVRYGQCWVFASVLCTVMRVLGVPSRVVTVFNAAHDANSNLIIEEYFSSSGEKLPGPKDSTCIHSCLSSCRNFHVWVECWMRRPDLGSAFDGWQVVDATPQEKSGGI
;
A
#
# COMPACT_ATOMS: atom_id res chain seq x y z
N MET A 1 27.94 14.85 71.91
CA MET A 1 28.76 13.66 71.65
C MET A 1 28.13 12.96 70.46
N VAL A 2 28.79 12.97 69.30
CA VAL A 2 28.30 12.25 68.12
C VAL A 2 28.41 10.76 68.43
N ASP A 3 27.30 10.05 68.26
CA ASP A 3 27.18 8.65 68.61
C ASP A 3 28.19 7.80 67.82
N ARG A 4 28.93 6.96 68.54
CA ARG A 4 30.01 6.13 67.98
C ARG A 4 29.48 5.20 66.87
N GLU A 5 28.21 4.78 66.98
CA GLU A 5 27.55 3.99 65.94
C GLU A 5 27.33 4.79 64.65
N GLN A 6 27.01 6.08 64.73
CA GLN A 6 26.83 6.92 63.54
C GLN A 6 28.15 7.15 62.79
N LEU A 7 29.27 7.25 63.50
CA LEU A 7 30.59 7.39 62.89
C LEU A 7 31.03 6.10 62.19
N VAL A 8 30.76 4.94 62.80
CA VAL A 8 31.03 3.63 62.19
C VAL A 8 30.15 3.41 60.95
N GLN A 9 28.88 3.83 61.00
CA GLN A 9 27.98 3.71 59.86
C GLN A 9 28.39 4.63 58.71
N LYS A 10 28.83 5.87 59.00
CA LYS A 10 29.40 6.76 57.98
C LYS A 10 30.68 6.22 57.35
N ALA A 11 31.57 5.61 58.15
CA ALA A 11 32.79 5.00 57.64
C ALA A 11 32.48 3.80 56.72
N ARG A 12 31.51 2.95 57.08
CA ARG A 12 31.06 1.83 56.22
C ARG A 12 30.43 2.32 54.92
N LEU A 13 29.63 3.39 54.96
CA LEU A 13 29.03 3.97 53.76
C LEU A 13 30.07 4.63 52.85
N ALA A 14 31.10 5.25 53.42
CA ALA A 14 32.21 5.82 52.65
C ALA A 14 33.05 4.71 51.97
N GLU A 15 33.38 3.64 52.69
CA GLU A 15 34.10 2.48 52.11
C GLU A 15 33.26 1.78 51.03
N GLN A 16 31.93 1.73 51.21
CA GLN A 16 31.01 1.18 50.22
C GLN A 16 30.91 2.09 48.98
N ALA A 17 30.95 3.41 49.15
CA ALA A 17 30.98 4.38 48.05
C ALA A 17 32.28 4.29 47.25
N GLU A 18 33.43 4.18 47.92
CA GLU A 18 34.74 3.99 47.25
C GLU A 18 34.77 2.66 46.47
N ARG A 19 34.23 1.56 47.03
CA ARG A 19 34.10 0.30 46.29
C ARG A 19 33.16 0.41 45.07
N TYR A 20 32.11 1.22 45.16
CA TYR A 20 31.22 1.48 44.01
C TYR A 20 31.92 2.32 42.94
N ASP A 21 32.71 3.31 43.32
CA ASP A 21 33.48 4.14 42.39
C ASP A 21 34.61 3.34 41.73
N ASP A 22 35.30 2.47 42.47
CA ASP A 22 36.30 1.55 41.91
C ASP A 22 35.67 0.51 40.98
N MET A 23 34.47 0.01 41.30
CA MET A 23 33.74 -0.93 40.46
C MET A 23 33.18 -0.23 39.20
N ALA A 24 32.74 1.03 39.32
CA ALA A 24 32.35 1.86 38.19
C ALA A 24 33.56 2.26 37.32
N ALA A 25 34.72 2.49 37.91
CA ALA A 25 35.99 2.72 37.21
C ALA A 25 36.47 1.45 36.51
N ALA A 26 36.32 0.28 37.13
CA ALA A 26 36.62 -1.02 36.53
C ALA A 26 35.66 -1.38 35.38
N MET A 27 34.37 -1.01 35.50
CA MET A 27 33.39 -1.11 34.41
C MET A 27 33.68 -0.11 33.28
N LYS A 28 34.19 1.09 33.59
CA LYS A 28 34.66 2.06 32.59
C LYS A 28 35.99 1.66 31.95
N SER A 29 36.87 0.92 32.64
CA SER A 29 38.15 0.44 32.11
C SER A 29 38.01 -0.83 31.27
N GLN A 30 36.89 -1.55 31.39
CA GLN A 30 36.47 -2.55 30.41
C GLN A 30 35.74 -1.88 29.24
N VAL A 31 36.39 -0.91 28.59
CA VAL A 31 36.07 -0.62 27.19
C VAL A 31 36.47 -1.88 26.42
N PRO A 32 35.54 -2.60 25.77
CA PRO A 32 35.95 -3.66 24.87
C PRO A 32 36.79 -2.99 23.79
N THR A 33 38.09 -3.29 23.75
CA THR A 33 38.93 -3.09 22.56
C THR A 33 38.06 -3.36 21.34
N GLN A 34 37.80 -2.34 20.51
CA GLN A 34 36.91 -2.42 19.35
C GLN A 34 37.35 -3.58 18.44
N ARG A 35 36.79 -4.77 18.68
CA ARG A 35 36.90 -5.92 17.80
C ARG A 35 35.87 -5.71 16.70
N ARG A 36 36.23 -4.91 15.69
CA ARG A 36 35.35 -4.63 14.55
C ARG A 36 35.19 -5.89 13.68
N ALA A 37 34.18 -6.69 13.97
CA ALA A 37 33.50 -7.47 12.93
C ALA A 37 32.61 -6.49 12.14
N ALA A 38 32.65 -6.54 10.82
CA ALA A 38 31.81 -5.70 9.97
C ALA A 38 30.54 -6.47 9.62
N ALA A 39 29.38 -5.91 9.98
CA ALA A 39 28.09 -6.42 9.54
C ALA A 39 27.53 -5.51 8.45
N SER A 40 26.91 -6.09 7.43
CA SER A 40 26.14 -5.36 6.43
C SER A 40 24.83 -6.09 6.18
N ALA A 41 23.72 -5.36 6.21
CA ALA A 41 22.44 -5.86 5.74
C ALA A 41 22.36 -5.69 4.21
N LYS A 42 21.61 -6.55 3.54
CA LYS A 42 21.35 -6.42 2.11
C LYS A 42 19.86 -6.60 1.87
N MET A 43 19.25 -5.56 1.30
CA MET A 43 17.88 -5.59 0.82
C MET A 43 17.87 -6.07 -0.62
N GLN A 44 16.96 -7.00 -0.95
CA GLN A 44 16.80 -7.45 -2.32
C GLN A 44 15.33 -7.64 -2.68
N HIS A 45 14.91 -7.03 -3.80
CA HIS A 45 13.59 -7.24 -4.37
C HIS A 45 13.60 -8.43 -5.33
N ARG A 46 12.53 -9.22 -5.36
CA ARG A 46 12.39 -10.34 -6.31
C ARG A 46 11.60 -9.91 -7.55
N PRO A 47 12.04 -10.16 -8.80
CA PRO A 47 13.13 -11.03 -9.23
C PRO A 47 14.37 -10.27 -9.74
N ALA A 48 14.51 -8.96 -9.46
CA ALA A 48 15.66 -8.19 -9.89
C ALA A 48 16.90 -8.57 -9.06
N ARG A 49 17.60 -9.64 -9.47
CA ARG A 49 18.89 -10.05 -8.89
C ARG A 49 19.96 -8.93 -8.95
N ASN A 50 19.73 -7.90 -9.75
CA ASN A 50 20.67 -6.82 -10.04
C ASN A 50 20.43 -5.54 -9.23
N HIS A 51 19.27 -5.38 -8.58
CA HIS A 51 19.00 -4.24 -7.70
C HIS A 51 18.93 -4.73 -6.26
N SER A 52 20.07 -4.62 -5.60
CA SER A 52 20.19 -4.94 -4.19
C SER A 52 20.98 -3.85 -3.49
N ASP A 53 20.33 -3.19 -2.55
CA ASP A 53 20.97 -2.19 -1.73
C ASP A 53 21.68 -2.90 -0.59
N ARG A 54 23.01 -2.95 -0.67
CA ARG A 54 23.86 -3.41 0.41
C ARG A 54 24.12 -2.23 1.33
N ILE A 55 23.68 -2.36 2.57
CA ILE A 55 23.71 -1.33 3.58
C ILE A 55 24.69 -1.77 4.67
N ILE A 56 25.65 -0.91 4.99
CA ILE A 56 26.60 -1.17 6.07
C ILE A 56 25.87 -0.93 7.40
N VAL A 57 25.98 -1.87 8.34
CA VAL A 57 25.43 -1.67 9.68
C VAL A 57 26.39 -0.78 10.46
N GLN A 58 25.93 0.40 10.86
CA GLN A 58 26.71 1.38 11.60
C GLN A 58 26.39 1.31 13.09
N ILE A 59 27.38 1.60 13.93
CA ILE A 59 27.18 1.79 15.38
C ILE A 59 27.33 3.29 15.61
N SER A 60 26.22 3.98 15.90
CA SER A 60 26.20 5.43 16.08
C SER A 60 24.94 5.89 16.81
N ASP A 61 25.06 6.98 17.57
CA ASP A 61 23.93 7.67 18.22
C ASP A 61 23.28 8.77 17.36
N GLU A 62 23.82 9.04 16.16
CA GLU A 62 23.33 10.10 15.27
C GLU A 62 22.00 9.74 14.60
N GLU A 63 21.22 10.76 14.20
CA GLU A 63 19.97 10.60 13.47
C GLU A 63 20.17 9.98 12.07
N HIS A 64 19.09 9.47 11.49
CA HIS A 64 19.10 8.75 10.23
C HIS A 64 19.27 9.66 9.02
N ASP A 65 19.99 9.18 8.00
CA ASP A 65 19.97 9.80 6.68
C ASP A 65 18.65 9.42 5.98
N PRO A 66 17.77 10.38 5.65
CA PRO A 66 16.49 10.09 5.01
C PRO A 66 16.62 9.70 3.52
N GLN A 67 17.81 9.84 2.91
CA GLN A 67 17.98 9.70 1.46
C GLN A 67 18.21 8.26 0.98
N GLY A 68 18.57 7.34 1.88
CA GLY A 68 18.90 5.97 1.52
C GLY A 68 18.55 4.96 2.60
N TRP A 69 18.69 3.68 2.25
CA TRP A 69 18.54 2.63 3.24
C TRP A 69 19.67 2.72 4.28
N SER A 70 19.30 2.61 5.56
CA SER A 70 20.25 2.65 6.68
C SER A 70 20.00 1.52 7.66
N ALA A 71 21.05 1.06 8.32
CA ALA A 71 20.97 0.08 9.39
C ALA A 71 21.89 0.53 10.54
N LYS A 72 21.34 0.67 11.75
CA LYS A 72 22.06 1.15 12.93
C LYS A 72 21.89 0.22 14.13
N ILE A 73 22.92 0.18 14.96
CA ILE A 73 22.89 -0.44 16.29
C ILE A 73 23.16 0.67 17.29
N TYR A 74 22.22 0.91 18.20
CA TYR A 74 22.46 1.83 19.30
C TYR A 74 23.30 1.15 20.39
N PRO A 75 24.15 1.87 21.15
CA PRO A 75 25.01 1.27 22.17
C PRO A 75 24.27 0.41 23.20
N GLY A 76 23.02 0.79 23.55
CA GLY A 76 22.17 0.04 24.47
C GLY A 76 21.59 -1.26 23.91
N ASP A 77 21.65 -1.45 22.59
CA ASP A 77 21.08 -2.58 21.86
C ASP A 77 22.07 -3.74 21.66
N ILE A 78 23.28 -3.62 22.22
CA ILE A 78 24.28 -4.66 22.21
C ILE A 78 24.21 -5.42 23.54
N HIS A 79 23.90 -6.71 23.46
CA HIS A 79 23.87 -7.61 24.60
C HIS A 79 24.85 -8.76 24.42
N SER A 80 25.08 -9.55 25.47
CA SER A 80 26.12 -10.59 25.47
C SER A 80 25.92 -11.69 24.42
N LYS A 81 24.67 -11.93 23.98
CA LYS A 81 24.31 -12.97 22.99
C LYS A 81 23.33 -12.49 21.92
N SER A 82 22.99 -11.21 21.89
CA SER A 82 22.03 -10.66 20.94
C SER A 82 22.39 -9.22 20.60
N VAL A 83 21.91 -8.78 19.44
CA VAL A 83 22.04 -7.40 18.98
C VAL A 83 20.73 -6.97 18.33
N THR A 84 20.25 -5.78 18.67
CA THR A 84 19.12 -5.17 17.97
C THR A 84 19.66 -4.25 16.87
N ILE A 85 19.17 -4.46 15.65
CA ILE A 85 19.52 -3.65 14.48
C ILE A 85 18.26 -2.91 14.02
N HIS A 86 18.32 -1.58 14.00
CA HIS A 86 17.27 -0.71 13.49
C HIS A 86 17.52 -0.46 12.02
N ILE A 87 16.55 -0.76 11.17
CA ILE A 87 16.63 -0.59 9.72
C ILE A 87 15.60 0.44 9.30
N CYS A 88 16.00 1.39 8.45
CA CYS A 88 15.08 2.34 7.84
C CYS A 88 15.20 2.32 6.32
N SER A 89 14.04 2.40 5.68
CA SER A 89 13.92 2.52 4.24
C SER A 89 13.82 3.99 3.83
N PRO A 90 14.34 4.38 2.65
CA PRO A 90 14.08 5.70 2.10
C PRO A 90 12.60 5.87 1.78
N VAL A 91 12.12 7.12 1.79
CA VAL A 91 10.71 7.48 1.58
C VAL A 91 10.18 6.99 0.23
N ASN A 92 11.01 7.05 -0.80
CA ASN A 92 10.69 6.63 -2.16
C ASN A 92 11.04 5.15 -2.42
N SER A 93 11.00 4.31 -1.39
CA SER A 93 11.16 2.87 -1.58
C SER A 93 9.97 2.26 -2.31
N PRO A 94 10.18 1.38 -3.30
CA PRO A 94 9.09 0.71 -3.99
C PRO A 94 8.20 -0.15 -3.08
N VAL A 95 6.89 -0.13 -3.33
CA VAL A 95 5.97 -1.11 -2.73
C VAL A 95 6.26 -2.50 -3.29
N ALA A 96 6.70 -3.41 -2.43
CA ALA A 96 7.12 -4.76 -2.81
C ALA A 96 7.32 -5.68 -1.59
N GLN A 97 7.48 -6.97 -1.87
CA GLN A 97 8.11 -7.92 -0.95
C GLN A 97 9.64 -7.86 -1.10
N TYR A 98 10.33 -7.71 0.03
CA TYR A 98 11.76 -7.62 0.17
C TYR A 98 12.32 -8.85 0.86
N TYR A 99 13.51 -9.25 0.45
CA TYR A 99 14.34 -10.24 1.15
C TYR A 99 15.42 -9.49 1.95
N LEU A 100 15.56 -9.85 3.22
CA LEU A 100 16.60 -9.34 4.10
C LEU A 100 17.68 -10.40 4.29
N PHE A 101 18.89 -10.07 3.82
CA PHE A 101 20.09 -10.86 4.08
C PHE A 101 21.00 -10.13 5.05
N LEU A 102 21.56 -10.86 6.02
CA LEU A 102 22.60 -10.37 6.91
C LEU A 102 23.94 -10.97 6.49
N HIS A 103 24.88 -10.11 6.13
CA HIS A 103 26.26 -10.50 5.86
C HIS A 103 27.13 -10.13 7.05
N ILE A 104 27.83 -11.11 7.61
CA ILE A 104 28.77 -10.93 8.72
C ILE A 104 30.16 -11.25 8.21
N GLU A 105 31.06 -10.29 8.33
CA GLU A 105 32.48 -10.46 8.06
C GLU A 105 33.26 -10.37 9.37
N THR A 106 33.88 -11.48 9.74
CA THR A 106 34.69 -11.55 10.96
C THR A 106 36.10 -11.02 10.70
N ILE A 107 36.83 -10.75 11.78
CA ILE A 107 38.21 -10.24 11.76
C ILE A 107 39.15 -11.16 10.95
N HIS A 108 38.84 -12.47 10.90
CA HIS A 108 39.60 -13.47 10.14
C HIS A 108 39.19 -13.55 8.66
N ARG A 109 38.45 -12.55 8.14
CA ARG A 109 37.88 -12.51 6.78
C ARG A 109 36.98 -13.69 6.43
N ASN A 110 36.46 -14.38 7.45
CA ASN A 110 35.39 -15.36 7.23
C ASN A 110 34.10 -14.58 6.99
N ARG A 111 33.52 -14.78 5.81
CA ARG A 111 32.27 -14.16 5.39
C ARG A 111 31.14 -15.18 5.47
N SER A 112 30.14 -14.86 6.27
CA SER A 112 28.91 -15.64 6.38
C SER A 112 27.73 -14.80 5.89
N THR A 113 26.79 -15.44 5.21
CA THR A 113 25.55 -14.81 4.76
C THR A 113 24.38 -15.59 5.33
N PHE A 114 23.44 -14.89 5.95
CA PHE A 114 22.25 -15.45 6.55
C PHE A 114 21.02 -14.82 5.90
N GLU A 115 20.08 -15.64 5.45
CA GLU A 115 18.75 -15.16 5.09
C GLU A 115 17.96 -14.97 6.39
N VAL A 116 17.62 -13.73 6.70
CA VAL A 116 16.84 -13.39 7.91
C VAL A 116 15.37 -13.67 7.67
N GLY A 117 14.89 -13.37 6.46
CA GLY A 117 13.53 -13.61 6.03
C GLY A 117 13.06 -12.59 5.00
N THR A 118 11.73 -12.45 4.89
CA THR A 118 11.09 -11.49 3.99
C THR A 118 10.16 -10.57 4.74
N PHE A 119 9.99 -9.35 4.22
CA PHE A 119 8.99 -8.40 4.70
C PHE A 119 8.35 -7.68 3.51
N VAL A 120 7.21 -7.06 3.73
CA VAL A 120 6.54 -6.20 2.73
C VAL A 120 6.70 -4.76 3.16
N LEU A 121 7.09 -3.91 2.21
CA LEU A 121 7.10 -2.46 2.40
C LEU A 121 5.94 -1.85 1.61
N LEU A 122 5.19 -0.97 2.25
CA LEU A 122 3.99 -0.29 1.74
C LEU A 122 4.22 1.23 1.72
N CYS A 123 3.32 1.98 1.08
CA CYS A 123 3.29 3.42 1.23
C CYS A 123 3.01 3.82 2.69
N ASN A 124 3.50 4.97 3.14
CA ASN A 124 3.41 5.37 4.54
C ASN A 124 2.63 6.69 4.71
N PRO A 125 1.31 6.64 4.95
CA PRO A 125 0.50 7.85 5.12
C PRO A 125 0.72 8.55 6.48
N TRP A 126 1.55 8.00 7.36
CA TRP A 126 1.97 8.65 8.61
C TRP A 126 3.21 9.54 8.44
N LEU A 127 4.02 9.30 7.42
CA LEU A 127 5.29 9.99 7.20
C LEU A 127 5.08 11.25 6.37
N LYS A 128 5.46 12.42 6.89
CA LYS A 128 5.21 13.71 6.24
C LYS A 128 5.85 13.80 4.85
N GLU A 129 7.00 13.19 4.67
CA GLU A 129 7.77 13.24 3.43
C GLU A 129 7.15 12.33 2.35
N ASP A 130 6.38 11.32 2.74
CA ASP A 130 5.75 10.38 1.82
C ASP A 130 4.69 11.10 0.95
N PRO A 131 4.65 10.84 -0.38
CA PRO A 131 3.63 11.37 -1.26
C PRO A 131 2.19 11.09 -0.84
N VAL A 132 1.92 10.04 -0.05
CA VAL A 132 0.56 9.71 0.43
C VAL A 132 0.27 10.19 1.84
N TYR A 133 1.12 11.07 2.40
CA TYR A 133 0.94 11.61 3.75
C TYR A 133 -0.46 12.20 3.96
N MET A 134 -1.14 11.71 4.98
CA MET A 134 -2.46 12.20 5.39
C MET A 134 -2.37 12.75 6.82
N PRO A 135 -2.46 14.08 7.03
CA PRO A 135 -2.11 14.69 8.31
C PRO A 135 -3.09 14.39 9.44
N LEU A 136 -4.38 14.25 9.13
CA LEU A 136 -5.43 14.10 10.14
C LEU A 136 -5.57 12.64 10.56
N ASN A 137 -5.43 12.37 11.87
CA ASN A 137 -5.61 11.04 12.45
C ASN A 137 -6.95 10.41 12.08
N ALA A 138 -8.05 11.16 12.22
CA ALA A 138 -9.40 10.66 11.89
C ALA A 138 -9.53 10.23 10.42
N GLN A 139 -8.87 10.92 9.50
CA GLN A 139 -8.86 10.54 8.09
C GLN A 139 -8.02 9.29 7.84
N ARG A 140 -6.89 9.11 8.56
CA ARG A 140 -6.12 7.86 8.48
C ARG A 140 -6.88 6.67 9.06
N GLU A 141 -7.62 6.88 10.14
CA GLU A 141 -8.51 5.84 10.69
C GLU A 141 -9.55 5.43 9.65
N GLU A 142 -10.20 6.37 8.97
CA GLU A 142 -11.25 6.07 7.98
C GLU A 142 -10.70 5.53 6.64
N TYR A 143 -9.72 6.20 6.06
CA TYR A 143 -9.29 5.97 4.67
C TYR A 143 -8.13 5.00 4.51
N ILE A 144 -7.56 4.51 5.62
CA ILE A 144 -6.55 3.45 5.64
C ILE A 144 -7.00 2.29 6.54
N LYS A 145 -7.37 2.59 7.79
CA LYS A 145 -7.56 1.55 8.81
C LYS A 145 -8.93 0.91 8.82
N SER A 146 -9.99 1.64 8.46
CA SER A 146 -11.33 1.08 8.43
C SER A 146 -11.43 0.01 7.34
N ASP A 147 -11.83 -1.20 7.70
CA ASP A 147 -11.98 -2.35 6.81
C ASP A 147 -13.42 -2.66 6.45
N CYS A 148 -14.34 -1.80 6.87
CA CYS A 148 -15.72 -1.77 6.44
C CYS A 148 -16.11 -0.34 6.01
N GLY A 149 -17.18 -0.24 5.24
CA GLY A 149 -17.67 1.03 4.74
C GLY A 149 -19.10 0.94 4.23
N ILE A 150 -19.59 2.07 3.74
CA ILE A 150 -20.92 2.21 3.16
C ILE A 150 -20.77 2.65 1.71
N LEU A 151 -21.47 1.96 0.82
CA LEU A 151 -21.61 2.32 -0.58
C LEU A 151 -22.98 2.95 -0.78
N PHE A 152 -23.01 4.06 -1.52
CA PHE A 152 -24.26 4.72 -1.87
C PHE A 152 -24.68 4.27 -3.28
N THR A 153 -25.94 3.88 -3.44
CA THR A 153 -26.52 3.41 -4.71
C THR A 153 -27.95 3.95 -4.85
N GLY A 154 -28.67 3.57 -5.91
CA GLY A 154 -30.06 3.99 -6.13
C GLY A 154 -30.16 5.21 -7.03
N THR A 155 -30.99 6.18 -6.66
CA THR A 155 -31.21 7.42 -7.43
C THR A 155 -31.00 8.64 -6.53
N PRO A 156 -30.84 9.86 -7.08
CA PRO A 156 -30.73 11.06 -6.26
C PRO A 156 -31.91 11.27 -5.31
N GLN A 157 -33.11 10.79 -5.69
CA GLN A 157 -34.33 10.92 -4.89
C GLN A 157 -34.51 9.79 -3.88
N ASN A 158 -33.82 8.66 -4.06
CA ASN A 158 -33.89 7.51 -3.19
C ASN A 158 -32.51 6.86 -3.08
N ILE A 159 -31.67 7.43 -2.22
CA ILE A 159 -30.32 6.96 -1.96
C ILE A 159 -30.40 5.73 -1.06
N ASN A 160 -29.84 4.63 -1.54
CA ASN A 160 -29.72 3.39 -0.78
C ASN A 160 -28.29 3.26 -0.22
N GLU A 161 -28.20 2.89 1.04
CA GLU A 161 -26.94 2.56 1.70
C GLU A 161 -26.71 1.05 1.68
N ARG A 162 -25.52 0.65 1.25
CA ARG A 162 -25.11 -0.75 1.21
C ARG A 162 -23.82 -0.93 2.02
N PRO A 163 -23.84 -1.68 3.13
CA PRO A 163 -22.62 -2.04 3.83
C PRO A 163 -21.68 -2.85 2.92
N TRP A 164 -20.39 -2.60 3.05
CA TRP A 164 -19.36 -3.34 2.34
C TRP A 164 -18.17 -3.64 3.26
N MET A 165 -17.69 -4.88 3.20
CA MET A 165 -16.47 -5.31 3.86
C MET A 165 -15.31 -5.18 2.86
N PHE A 166 -14.43 -4.21 3.08
CA PHE A 166 -13.18 -4.13 2.31
C PHE A 166 -12.28 -5.32 2.70
N GLY A 167 -12.16 -5.60 4.00
CA GLY A 167 -11.46 -6.79 4.50
C GLY A 167 -9.96 -6.80 4.19
N GLN A 168 -9.30 -5.62 4.16
CA GLN A 168 -7.87 -5.53 3.83
C GLN A 168 -6.94 -6.29 4.79
N TYR A 169 -7.43 -6.66 5.98
CA TYR A 169 -6.68 -7.41 6.99
C TYR A 169 -6.95 -8.91 6.97
N GLU A 170 -7.86 -9.38 6.11
CA GLU A 170 -8.15 -10.81 6.01
C GLU A 170 -6.91 -11.59 5.51
N PRO A 171 -6.60 -12.76 6.11
CA PRO A 171 -5.41 -13.53 5.75
C PRO A 171 -5.38 -13.89 4.25
N GLY A 172 -4.31 -13.53 3.54
CA GLY A 172 -4.16 -13.77 2.11
C GLY A 172 -4.50 -12.58 1.21
N VAL A 173 -5.15 -11.53 1.74
CA VAL A 173 -5.51 -10.33 0.94
C VAL A 173 -4.26 -9.53 0.56
N LEU A 174 -3.32 -9.35 1.50
CA LEU A 174 -2.03 -8.71 1.21
C LEU A 174 -1.27 -9.46 0.11
N GLU A 175 -1.19 -10.78 0.22
CA GLU A 175 -0.53 -11.66 -0.73
C GLU A 175 -1.19 -11.59 -2.11
N ALA A 176 -2.52 -11.54 -2.17
CA ALA A 176 -3.26 -11.34 -3.41
C ALA A 176 -2.92 -10.00 -4.06
N CYS A 177 -2.86 -8.91 -3.28
CA CYS A 177 -2.48 -7.58 -3.77
C CYS A 177 -1.02 -7.54 -4.28
N MET A 178 -0.09 -8.22 -3.59
CA MET A 178 1.28 -8.34 -4.06
C MET A 178 1.38 -9.18 -5.34
N LYS A 179 0.59 -10.25 -5.46
CA LYS A 179 0.49 -11.08 -6.67
C LYS A 179 -0.07 -10.27 -7.84
N LEU A 180 -1.08 -9.43 -7.61
CA LEU A 180 -1.68 -8.55 -8.61
C LEU A 180 -0.65 -7.67 -9.33
N LEU A 181 0.23 -7.03 -8.55
CA LEU A 181 1.31 -6.22 -9.11
C LEU A 181 2.29 -7.04 -9.98
N GLN A 182 2.55 -8.30 -9.63
CA GLN A 182 3.47 -9.20 -10.34
C GLN A 182 2.89 -9.78 -11.63
N VAL A 183 1.57 -9.85 -11.77
CA VAL A 183 0.90 -10.37 -12.97
C VAL A 183 0.39 -9.28 -13.90
N SER A 184 0.76 -8.03 -13.63
CA SER A 184 0.44 -6.90 -14.51
C SER A 184 1.26 -6.91 -15.80
N ARG A 185 0.68 -6.40 -16.90
CA ARG A 185 1.40 -6.26 -18.17
C ARG A 185 2.66 -5.42 -18.07
N TRP A 186 2.67 -4.38 -17.24
CA TRP A 186 3.85 -3.54 -17.04
C TRP A 186 4.98 -4.34 -16.42
N HIS A 187 4.65 -5.18 -15.43
CA HIS A 187 5.59 -6.11 -14.84
C HIS A 187 6.13 -7.11 -15.86
N PHE A 188 5.26 -7.74 -16.65
CA PHE A 188 5.70 -8.69 -17.67
C PHE A 188 6.56 -8.04 -18.76
N LYS A 189 6.24 -6.81 -19.17
CA LYS A 189 6.97 -6.06 -20.18
C LYS A 189 8.38 -5.68 -19.71
N ASN A 190 8.51 -5.15 -18.49
CA ASN A 190 9.80 -4.83 -17.90
C ASN A 190 9.70 -4.81 -16.37
N LYS A 191 10.08 -5.92 -15.74
CA LYS A 191 10.00 -6.12 -14.29
C LYS A 191 10.76 -5.06 -13.50
N GLU A 192 11.97 -4.73 -13.94
CA GLU A 192 12.84 -3.80 -13.23
C GLU A 192 12.28 -2.38 -13.27
N LYS A 193 11.87 -1.93 -14.46
CA LYS A 193 11.23 -0.62 -14.63
C LYS A 193 9.92 -0.53 -13.86
N ASP A 194 9.12 -1.59 -13.86
CA ASP A 194 7.89 -1.66 -13.08
C ASP A 194 8.18 -1.51 -11.58
N TYR A 195 9.11 -2.29 -11.02
CA TYR A 195 9.49 -2.19 -9.61
C TYR A 195 9.91 -0.78 -9.21
N ASN A 196 10.84 -0.16 -9.93
CA ASN A 196 11.32 1.17 -9.58
C ASN A 196 10.19 2.21 -9.56
N ARG A 197 9.18 2.04 -10.42
CA ARG A 197 8.03 2.94 -10.49
C ARG A 197 6.97 2.69 -9.41
N ARG A 198 6.99 1.55 -8.71
CA ARG A 198 6.08 1.28 -7.58
C ARG A 198 6.35 2.14 -6.34
N ALA A 199 7.38 2.98 -6.37
CA ALA A 199 7.57 4.05 -5.38
C ALA A 199 6.64 5.25 -5.61
N ASP A 200 6.07 5.37 -6.81
CA ASP A 200 5.17 6.46 -7.18
C ASP A 200 3.69 6.02 -7.04
N PRO A 201 2.91 6.64 -6.13
CA PRO A 201 1.50 6.28 -5.95
C PRO A 201 0.64 6.59 -7.18
N VAL A 202 1.04 7.53 -8.05
CA VAL A 202 0.35 7.81 -9.31
C VAL A 202 0.50 6.61 -10.24
N TYR A 203 1.73 6.08 -10.37
CA TYR A 203 1.98 4.87 -11.12
C TYR A 203 1.21 3.66 -10.57
N LEU A 204 1.27 3.44 -9.25
CA LEU A 204 0.51 2.37 -8.59
C LEU A 204 -0.97 2.48 -8.92
N SER A 205 -1.56 3.66 -8.74
CA SER A 205 -2.98 3.91 -9.03
C SER A 205 -3.35 3.51 -10.46
N ARG A 206 -2.52 3.88 -11.44
CA ARG A 206 -2.77 3.53 -12.86
C ARG A 206 -2.66 2.03 -13.12
N VAL A 207 -1.66 1.35 -12.54
CA VAL A 207 -1.50 -0.10 -12.70
C VAL A 207 -2.67 -0.84 -12.05
N ILE A 208 -3.04 -0.49 -10.83
CA ILE A 208 -4.14 -1.14 -10.11
C ILE A 208 -5.48 -0.87 -10.80
N CYS A 209 -5.73 0.37 -11.26
CA CYS A 209 -6.92 0.72 -12.02
C CYS A 209 -7.17 -0.24 -13.20
N ALA A 210 -6.13 -0.50 -13.99
CA ALA A 210 -6.22 -1.44 -15.11
C ALA A 210 -6.33 -2.90 -14.65
N MET A 211 -5.62 -3.28 -13.58
CA MET A 211 -5.60 -4.67 -13.10
C MET A 211 -6.87 -5.07 -12.32
N VAL A 212 -7.71 -4.13 -11.90
CA VAL A 212 -8.97 -4.44 -11.22
C VAL A 212 -10.02 -4.95 -12.22
N ASN A 213 -10.02 -4.46 -13.46
CA ASN A 213 -10.80 -5.06 -14.56
C ASN A 213 -9.95 -6.03 -15.39
N CYS A 214 -10.59 -6.94 -16.13
CA CYS A 214 -9.89 -7.99 -16.86
C CYS A 214 -9.90 -7.83 -18.40
N ASP A 215 -10.32 -6.70 -18.93
CA ASP A 215 -10.60 -6.58 -20.37
C ASP A 215 -9.33 -6.70 -21.21
N ASP A 216 -8.21 -6.20 -20.70
CA ASP A 216 -6.93 -6.18 -21.40
C ASP A 216 -5.81 -6.97 -20.68
N ASP A 217 -6.07 -7.49 -19.47
CA ASP A 217 -5.04 -8.08 -18.59
C ASP A 217 -5.57 -9.28 -17.77
N LEU A 218 -4.67 -9.92 -17.00
CA LEU A 218 -5.02 -10.93 -15.99
C LEU A 218 -5.65 -10.30 -14.74
N GLY A 219 -6.58 -9.39 -14.94
CA GLY A 219 -7.18 -8.60 -13.88
C GLY A 219 -8.22 -9.35 -13.06
N ILE A 220 -8.77 -8.66 -12.05
CA ILE A 220 -9.54 -9.30 -10.99
C ILE A 220 -10.96 -9.62 -11.43
N LEU A 221 -11.68 -8.65 -11.97
CA LEU A 221 -13.13 -8.74 -12.19
C LEU A 221 -13.49 -8.67 -13.67
N MET A 222 -14.48 -9.48 -14.04
CA MET A 222 -15.16 -9.38 -15.34
C MET A 222 -16.46 -8.60 -15.20
N GLY A 223 -16.62 -7.56 -16.03
CA GLY A 223 -17.81 -6.71 -16.03
C GLY A 223 -19.00 -7.40 -16.70
N ASN A 224 -20.21 -7.22 -16.16
CA ASN A 224 -21.45 -7.66 -16.83
C ASN A 224 -22.65 -6.79 -16.41
N TRP A 225 -23.28 -6.15 -17.41
CA TRP A 225 -24.48 -5.31 -17.25
C TRP A 225 -25.71 -5.87 -17.99
N SER A 226 -25.64 -7.10 -18.50
CA SER A 226 -26.73 -7.70 -19.30
C SER A 226 -27.97 -8.08 -18.49
N GLY A 227 -27.81 -8.26 -17.17
CA GLY A 227 -28.86 -8.79 -16.29
C GLY A 227 -28.91 -10.33 -16.22
N ASP A 228 -28.14 -11.06 -17.03
CA ASP A 228 -27.97 -12.51 -16.93
C ASP A 228 -26.60 -12.85 -16.32
N TYR A 229 -26.62 -13.55 -15.18
CA TYR A 229 -25.43 -13.88 -14.39
C TYR A 229 -25.32 -15.39 -14.10
N LYS A 230 -26.01 -16.27 -14.85
CA LYS A 230 -26.11 -17.72 -14.54
C LYS A 230 -24.78 -18.46 -14.40
N ASP A 231 -23.72 -18.00 -15.04
CA ASP A 231 -22.39 -18.61 -15.03
C ASP A 231 -21.40 -17.92 -14.06
N GLY A 232 -21.90 -17.02 -13.20
CA GLY A 232 -21.11 -16.31 -12.20
C GLY A 232 -21.95 -15.89 -10.99
N VAL A 233 -21.41 -14.98 -10.21
CA VAL A 233 -22.11 -14.34 -9.09
C VAL A 233 -22.73 -13.04 -9.58
N SER A 234 -23.99 -12.80 -9.21
CA SER A 234 -24.66 -11.53 -9.48
C SER A 234 -23.87 -10.38 -8.82
N PRO A 235 -23.56 -9.28 -9.55
CA PRO A 235 -22.85 -8.14 -8.97
C PRO A 235 -23.51 -7.56 -7.71
N ALA A 236 -24.83 -7.72 -7.59
CA ALA A 236 -25.62 -7.27 -6.45
C ALA A 236 -25.58 -8.23 -5.24
N GLU A 237 -24.96 -9.39 -5.33
CA GLU A 237 -24.80 -10.34 -4.20
C GLU A 237 -23.50 -10.11 -3.43
N TRP A 238 -22.48 -9.53 -4.06
CA TRP A 238 -21.21 -9.24 -3.40
C TRP A 238 -21.35 -8.28 -2.21
N SER A 239 -20.71 -8.59 -1.09
CA SER A 239 -20.62 -7.72 0.09
C SER A 239 -19.20 -7.58 0.62
N SER A 240 -18.23 -8.26 0.01
CA SER A 240 -16.84 -8.33 0.46
C SER A 240 -15.86 -8.27 -0.70
N SER A 241 -14.84 -7.41 -0.59
CA SER A 241 -13.72 -7.38 -1.53
C SER A 241 -12.71 -8.48 -1.26
N ALA A 242 -12.55 -8.90 0.00
CA ALA A 242 -11.67 -10.02 0.37
C ALA A 242 -12.09 -11.32 -0.32
N ASP A 243 -13.40 -11.62 -0.36
CA ASP A 243 -13.93 -12.82 -1.03
C ASP A 243 -13.56 -12.85 -2.53
N ILE A 244 -13.71 -11.71 -3.20
CA ILE A 244 -13.37 -11.56 -4.62
C ILE A 244 -11.87 -11.76 -4.83
N LEU A 245 -11.03 -11.12 -4.01
CA LEU A 245 -9.57 -11.23 -4.10
C LEU A 245 -9.09 -12.66 -3.84
N HIS A 246 -9.68 -13.36 -2.87
CA HIS A 246 -9.39 -14.76 -2.60
C HIS A 246 -9.78 -15.65 -3.77
N GLN A 247 -10.99 -15.48 -4.32
CA GLN A 247 -11.43 -16.25 -5.49
C GLN A 247 -10.49 -16.04 -6.68
N TRP A 248 -10.09 -14.80 -6.97
CA TRP A 248 -9.13 -14.51 -8.03
C TRP A 248 -7.76 -15.15 -7.77
N ALA A 249 -7.25 -15.07 -6.54
CA ALA A 249 -5.95 -15.63 -6.20
C ALA A 249 -5.95 -17.18 -6.29
N LEU A 250 -6.99 -17.82 -5.76
CA LEU A 250 -7.19 -19.28 -5.75
C LEU A 250 -7.45 -19.86 -7.14
N SER A 251 -8.10 -19.10 -8.02
CA SER A 251 -8.38 -19.50 -9.41
C SER A 251 -7.16 -19.40 -10.34
N ASN A 252 -5.98 -19.15 -9.78
CA ASN A 252 -4.75 -18.85 -10.51
C ASN A 252 -4.88 -17.61 -11.40
N CYS A 253 -5.41 -16.52 -10.83
CA CYS A 253 -5.59 -15.22 -11.48
C CYS A 253 -6.58 -15.26 -12.66
N LYS A 254 -7.57 -16.15 -12.62
CA LYS A 254 -8.69 -16.09 -13.57
C LYS A 254 -9.69 -15.01 -13.11
N PRO A 255 -10.25 -14.22 -14.03
CA PRO A 255 -11.22 -13.20 -13.69
C PRO A 255 -12.44 -13.75 -12.94
N VAL A 256 -12.84 -13.05 -11.88
CA VAL A 256 -14.03 -13.34 -11.08
C VAL A 256 -15.25 -12.74 -11.77
N ARG A 257 -16.28 -13.56 -11.94
CA ARG A 257 -17.54 -13.21 -12.59
C ARG A 257 -18.62 -12.99 -11.52
N TYR A 258 -19.32 -11.86 -11.45
CA TYR A 258 -19.21 -10.64 -12.23
C TYR A 258 -19.11 -9.40 -11.34
N GLY A 259 -18.64 -8.29 -11.91
CA GLY A 259 -18.60 -6.97 -11.27
C GLY A 259 -19.41 -5.91 -12.02
N GLN A 260 -19.83 -4.89 -11.29
CA GLN A 260 -20.31 -3.60 -11.81
C GLN A 260 -19.56 -2.46 -11.09
N CYS A 261 -19.81 -1.21 -11.46
CA CYS A 261 -18.99 -0.06 -11.04
C CYS A 261 -18.70 -0.02 -9.53
N TRP A 262 -19.69 -0.24 -8.66
CA TRP A 262 -19.47 -0.26 -7.21
C TRP A 262 -18.60 -1.44 -6.75
N VAL A 263 -18.68 -2.59 -7.41
CA VAL A 263 -17.83 -3.77 -7.11
C VAL A 263 -16.39 -3.48 -7.52
N PHE A 264 -16.18 -2.91 -8.73
CA PHE A 264 -14.85 -2.48 -9.19
C PHE A 264 -14.25 -1.44 -8.26
N ALA A 265 -15.02 -0.41 -7.90
CA ALA A 265 -14.57 0.65 -7.00
C ALA A 265 -14.23 0.11 -5.60
N SER A 266 -15.03 -0.79 -5.04
CA SER A 266 -14.75 -1.37 -3.72
C SER A 266 -13.49 -2.25 -3.71
N VAL A 267 -13.29 -3.07 -4.74
CA VAL A 267 -12.06 -3.86 -4.88
C VAL A 267 -10.84 -2.95 -5.08
N LEU A 268 -10.96 -1.93 -5.94
CA LEU A 268 -9.91 -0.93 -6.13
C LEU A 268 -9.56 -0.23 -4.80
N CYS A 269 -10.56 0.23 -4.05
CA CYS A 269 -10.37 0.88 -2.76
C CYS A 269 -9.66 -0.04 -1.77
N THR A 270 -10.05 -1.32 -1.72
CA THR A 270 -9.41 -2.34 -0.88
C THR A 270 -7.93 -2.49 -1.24
N VAL A 271 -7.61 -2.70 -2.51
CA VAL A 271 -6.21 -2.86 -2.95
C VAL A 271 -5.39 -1.61 -2.64
N MET A 272 -5.91 -0.41 -2.90
CA MET A 272 -5.18 0.82 -2.62
C MET A 272 -4.92 1.01 -1.11
N ARG A 273 -5.90 0.71 -0.24
CA ARG A 273 -5.73 0.71 1.23
C ARG A 273 -4.68 -0.30 1.69
N VAL A 274 -4.69 -1.53 1.14
CA VAL A 274 -3.68 -2.57 1.41
C VAL A 274 -2.28 -2.07 1.05
N LEU A 275 -2.14 -1.33 -0.06
CA LEU A 275 -0.85 -0.78 -0.51
C LEU A 275 -0.41 0.47 0.28
N GLY A 276 -1.22 0.93 1.24
CA GLY A 276 -0.94 2.08 2.09
C GLY A 276 -1.35 3.42 1.50
N VAL A 277 -2.10 3.44 0.39
CA VAL A 277 -2.62 4.67 -0.23
C VAL A 277 -4.00 4.98 0.36
N PRO A 278 -4.22 6.16 0.97
CA PRO A 278 -5.51 6.48 1.54
C PRO A 278 -6.57 6.62 0.44
N SER A 279 -7.68 5.90 0.57
CA SER A 279 -8.68 5.80 -0.48
C SER A 279 -10.10 5.79 0.05
N ARG A 280 -11.02 6.35 -0.75
CA ARG A 280 -12.47 6.34 -0.48
C ARG A 280 -13.27 6.05 -1.75
N VAL A 281 -14.37 5.32 -1.59
CA VAL A 281 -15.33 5.08 -2.67
C VAL A 281 -16.27 6.29 -2.79
N VAL A 282 -16.51 6.74 -4.02
CA VAL A 282 -17.34 7.90 -4.32
C VAL A 282 -18.44 7.50 -5.29
N THR A 283 -19.68 7.84 -4.95
CA THR A 283 -20.85 7.67 -5.82
C THR A 283 -21.24 9.02 -6.40
N VAL A 284 -21.45 9.05 -7.73
CA VAL A 284 -22.06 10.18 -8.43
C VAL A 284 -23.38 9.72 -9.03
N PHE A 285 -24.46 10.40 -8.68
CA PHE A 285 -25.78 10.16 -9.26
C PHE A 285 -25.95 10.95 -10.55
N ASN A 286 -26.79 10.44 -11.47
CA ASN A 286 -26.99 11.00 -12.81
C ASN A 286 -25.66 11.14 -13.57
N ALA A 287 -24.81 10.12 -13.49
CA ALA A 287 -23.49 10.14 -14.11
C ALA A 287 -23.62 10.02 -15.63
N ALA A 288 -23.24 11.09 -16.33
CA ALA A 288 -23.14 11.13 -17.78
C ALA A 288 -21.87 10.43 -18.27
N HIS A 289 -21.97 9.72 -19.39
CA HIS A 289 -20.82 9.19 -20.11
C HIS A 289 -20.66 9.91 -21.45
N ASP A 290 -19.74 10.86 -21.50
CA ASP A 290 -19.41 11.61 -22.72
C ASP A 290 -18.39 10.84 -23.57
N ALA A 291 -18.86 10.16 -24.60
CA ALA A 291 -18.05 9.34 -25.49
C ALA A 291 -17.30 10.14 -26.58
N ASN A 292 -17.59 11.43 -26.77
CA ASN A 292 -16.99 12.24 -27.84
C ASN A 292 -16.27 13.50 -27.33
N SER A 293 -16.21 13.70 -26.01
CA SER A 293 -15.50 14.79 -25.33
C SER A 293 -15.99 16.19 -25.70
N ASN A 294 -17.26 16.33 -26.10
CA ASN A 294 -17.85 17.64 -26.44
C ASN A 294 -18.66 18.26 -25.30
N LEU A 295 -18.77 17.58 -24.14
CA LEU A 295 -19.53 17.98 -22.96
C LEU A 295 -21.05 18.07 -23.17
N ILE A 296 -21.59 17.48 -24.25
CA ILE A 296 -23.00 17.47 -24.61
C ILE A 296 -23.49 16.03 -24.65
N ILE A 297 -24.53 15.74 -23.86
CA ILE A 297 -25.24 14.47 -23.89
C ILE A 297 -26.58 14.66 -24.57
N GLU A 298 -26.79 13.92 -25.65
CA GLU A 298 -28.05 13.94 -26.40
C GLU A 298 -28.87 12.69 -26.10
N GLU A 299 -30.15 12.88 -25.80
CA GLU A 299 -31.11 11.80 -25.61
C GLU A 299 -32.29 11.98 -26.57
N TYR A 300 -32.65 10.90 -27.27
CA TYR A 300 -33.71 10.92 -28.27
C TYR A 300 -34.94 10.22 -27.71
N PHE A 301 -36.10 10.83 -27.90
CA PHE A 301 -37.38 10.28 -27.47
C PHE A 301 -38.38 10.30 -28.62
N SER A 302 -39.23 9.28 -28.67
CA SER A 302 -40.38 9.24 -29.56
C SER A 302 -41.42 10.28 -29.12
N SER A 303 -42.39 10.56 -29.99
CA SER A 303 -43.52 11.42 -29.65
C SER A 303 -44.39 10.88 -28.50
N SER A 304 -44.30 9.59 -28.19
CA SER A 304 -44.97 8.96 -27.03
C SER A 304 -44.13 8.98 -25.76
N GLY A 305 -42.93 9.56 -25.78
CA GLY A 305 -42.02 9.62 -24.63
C GLY A 305 -41.16 8.36 -24.43
N GLU A 306 -41.17 7.43 -25.39
CA GLU A 306 -40.29 6.25 -25.36
C GLU A 306 -38.87 6.66 -25.76
N LYS A 307 -37.87 6.23 -25.00
CA LYS A 307 -36.48 6.55 -25.34
C LYS A 307 -36.02 5.75 -26.55
N LEU A 308 -35.49 6.47 -27.54
CA LEU A 308 -34.96 5.90 -28.77
C LEU A 308 -33.43 5.74 -28.67
N PRO A 309 -32.86 4.72 -29.34
CA PRO A 309 -31.41 4.66 -29.53
C PRO A 309 -30.93 5.86 -30.35
N GLY A 310 -29.89 6.55 -29.88
CA GLY A 310 -29.29 7.69 -30.59
C GLY A 310 -28.59 7.29 -31.90
N PRO A 311 -28.11 8.27 -32.69
CA PRO A 311 -27.33 8.01 -33.90
C PRO A 311 -26.09 7.16 -33.59
N LYS A 312 -25.70 6.29 -34.53
CA LYS A 312 -24.64 5.27 -34.36
C LYS A 312 -23.26 5.81 -33.94
N ASP A 313 -23.00 7.10 -34.07
CA ASP A 313 -21.77 7.77 -33.62
C ASP A 313 -21.80 8.19 -32.14
N SER A 314 -22.95 8.06 -31.46
CA SER A 314 -23.04 8.07 -30.01
C SER A 314 -22.85 6.63 -29.50
N THR A 315 -21.64 6.09 -29.64
CA THR A 315 -21.26 4.74 -29.19
C THR A 315 -21.26 4.65 -27.66
N CYS A 316 -22.43 4.72 -27.02
CA CYS A 316 -22.63 4.13 -25.70
C CYS A 316 -22.90 2.65 -25.91
N ILE A 317 -21.84 1.87 -26.14
CA ILE A 317 -21.89 0.41 -26.18
C ILE A 317 -22.06 -0.06 -24.74
N HIS A 318 -23.31 -0.06 -24.26
CA HIS A 318 -23.92 -1.15 -23.50
C HIS A 318 -25.35 -0.75 -23.18
N SER A 319 -26.27 -1.67 -23.46
CA SER A 319 -27.70 -1.63 -23.17
C SER A 319 -28.02 -1.13 -21.75
N CYS A 320 -28.12 0.18 -21.59
CA CYS A 320 -28.82 0.85 -20.50
C CYS A 320 -29.70 1.91 -21.15
N LEU A 321 -30.95 1.99 -20.71
CA LEU A 321 -31.98 2.91 -21.18
C LEU A 321 -31.65 4.41 -20.90
N SER A 322 -30.38 4.79 -20.79
CA SER A 322 -29.92 6.16 -20.65
C SER A 322 -28.42 6.30 -20.87
N SER A 323 -28.04 7.31 -21.64
CA SER A 323 -26.65 7.82 -21.70
C SER A 323 -26.19 8.39 -20.35
N CYS A 324 -27.15 8.64 -19.44
CA CYS A 324 -26.94 8.89 -18.02
C CYS A 324 -27.18 7.62 -17.18
N ARG A 325 -26.15 7.09 -16.52
CA ARG A 325 -26.35 6.03 -15.51
C ARG A 325 -27.07 6.64 -14.30
N ASN A 326 -27.99 5.89 -13.67
CA ASN A 326 -28.65 6.32 -12.42
C ASN A 326 -27.62 6.74 -11.36
N PHE A 327 -26.53 5.97 -11.28
CA PHE A 327 -25.34 6.33 -10.55
C PHE A 327 -24.11 5.65 -11.18
N HIS A 328 -22.95 6.21 -10.89
CA HIS A 328 -21.65 5.62 -11.18
C HIS A 328 -20.76 5.73 -9.95
N VAL A 329 -19.81 4.80 -9.81
CA VAL A 329 -18.98 4.69 -8.62
C VAL A 329 -17.52 4.54 -9.04
N TRP A 330 -16.65 5.34 -8.42
CA TRP A 330 -15.19 5.28 -8.59
C TRP A 330 -14.49 5.40 -7.23
N VAL A 331 -13.17 5.45 -7.24
CA VAL A 331 -12.34 5.67 -6.04
C VAL A 331 -11.61 7.00 -6.15
N GLU A 332 -11.52 7.72 -5.03
CA GLU A 332 -10.57 8.80 -4.87
C GLU A 332 -9.40 8.33 -4.02
N CYS A 333 -8.17 8.57 -4.49
CA CYS A 333 -6.93 8.24 -3.80
C CYS A 333 -6.19 9.51 -3.39
N TRP A 334 -5.76 9.60 -2.13
CA TRP A 334 -5.05 10.76 -1.61
C TRP A 334 -3.55 10.65 -1.89
N MET A 335 -3.00 11.60 -2.65
CA MET A 335 -1.57 11.66 -2.93
C MET A 335 -1.14 13.05 -3.41
N ARG A 336 0.16 13.33 -3.34
CA ARG A 336 0.77 14.47 -4.04
C ARG A 336 0.92 14.21 -5.53
N ARG A 337 0.92 15.28 -6.32
CA ARG A 337 1.06 15.30 -7.77
C ARG A 337 2.27 16.13 -8.19
N PRO A 338 3.51 15.69 -7.90
CA PRO A 338 4.71 16.43 -8.31
C PRO A 338 4.81 16.61 -9.83
N ASP A 339 4.12 15.77 -10.62
CA ASP A 339 3.98 15.86 -12.06
C ASP A 339 3.07 17.00 -12.54
N LEU A 340 2.14 17.47 -11.70
CA LEU A 340 1.23 18.60 -12.00
C LEU A 340 1.50 19.86 -11.16
N GLY A 341 2.19 19.71 -10.03
CA GLY A 341 2.44 20.77 -9.05
C GLY A 341 1.52 20.67 -7.82
N SER A 342 1.95 21.31 -6.72
CA SER A 342 1.33 21.14 -5.39
C SER A 342 -0.11 21.63 -5.28
N ALA A 343 -0.58 22.46 -6.22
CA ALA A 343 -1.98 22.89 -6.30
C ALA A 343 -2.95 21.73 -6.64
N PHE A 344 -2.42 20.63 -7.19
CA PHE A 344 -3.18 19.44 -7.58
C PHE A 344 -2.99 18.27 -6.60
N ASP A 345 -2.32 18.50 -5.48
CA ASP A 345 -2.22 17.53 -4.39
C ASP A 345 -3.60 17.27 -3.77
N GLY A 346 -3.80 16.04 -3.28
CA GLY A 346 -5.03 15.65 -2.57
C GLY A 346 -5.74 14.49 -3.27
N TRP A 347 -7.07 14.54 -3.34
CA TRP A 347 -7.90 13.47 -3.88
C TRP A 347 -7.79 13.38 -5.41
N GLN A 348 -7.37 12.21 -5.90
CA GLN A 348 -7.23 11.89 -7.32
C GLN A 348 -8.26 10.84 -7.71
N VAL A 349 -9.02 11.09 -8.78
CA VAL A 349 -10.02 10.14 -9.30
C VAL A 349 -9.32 8.96 -9.97
N VAL A 350 -9.73 7.75 -9.61
CA VAL A 350 -9.28 6.47 -10.17
C VAL A 350 -10.51 5.61 -10.41
N ASP A 351 -10.80 5.29 -11.67
CA ASP A 351 -12.00 4.54 -12.06
C ASP A 351 -11.61 3.24 -12.79
N ALA A 352 -11.73 2.12 -12.08
CA ALA A 352 -11.43 0.80 -12.62
C ALA A 352 -12.55 0.23 -13.52
N THR A 353 -13.68 0.93 -13.66
CA THR A 353 -14.78 0.48 -14.52
C THR A 353 -14.39 0.68 -15.99
N PRO A 354 -14.41 -0.37 -16.84
CA PRO A 354 -14.03 -0.24 -18.23
C PRO A 354 -15.09 0.56 -19.01
N GLN A 355 -14.84 1.85 -19.17
CA GLN A 355 -15.71 2.79 -19.90
C GLN A 355 -15.03 3.30 -21.17
N GLU A 356 -13.83 3.87 -21.03
CA GLU A 356 -13.04 4.44 -22.11
C GLU A 356 -11.60 3.94 -22.05
N LYS A 357 -10.96 3.80 -23.22
CA LYS A 357 -9.56 3.37 -23.29
C LYS A 357 -8.61 4.53 -23.10
N SER A 358 -7.62 4.39 -22.22
CA SER A 358 -6.52 5.32 -22.00
C SER A 358 -5.19 4.72 -22.45
N GLY A 359 -4.62 5.25 -23.53
CA GLY A 359 -3.38 4.68 -24.11
C GLY A 359 -3.59 3.28 -24.71
N GLY A 360 -4.81 2.98 -25.15
CA GLY A 360 -5.20 1.71 -25.77
C GLY A 360 -5.54 0.58 -24.78
N ILE A 361 -5.71 0.91 -23.50
CA ILE A 361 -6.01 0.01 -22.37
C ILE A 361 -7.20 0.57 -21.61
#